data_AF-D6BE12-F1
#
_entry.id   AF-D6BE12-F1
#
_cell.length_a   1.000
_cell.length_b   1.000
_cell.length_c   1.000
_cell.angle_alpha   90.00
_cell.angle_beta   90.00
_cell.angle_gamma   90.00
#
_symmetry.space_group_name_H-M   'P 1'
#
loop_
_entity.id
_entity.type
_entity.pdbx_description
1 polymer ?
#
loop_
_entity_poly.entity_id
_entity_poly.type
_entity_poly.pdbx_seq_one_letter_code
_entity_poly.pdbx_strand_id
1 'polypeptide(L)' 'MNVYEPYRYYIKIRDGTIIIEGKECPNIIEKHCFYDKNTFKKSFKELSEKYKENQITTYQNLRGRWYECPKPKV' A
#
# COMPACT_ATOMS: atom_id res chain seq x y z
N MET A 1 -10.09 26.84 5.21
CA MET A 1 -9.24 25.69 5.61
C MET A 1 -9.57 24.52 4.71
N ASN A 2 -8.76 24.24 3.69
CA ASN A 2 -8.94 23.05 2.83
C ASN A 2 -7.76 22.11 3.14
N VAL A 3 -7.78 21.54 4.34
CA VAL A 3 -6.64 20.84 4.96
C VAL A 3 -6.87 19.33 4.89
N TYR A 4 -7.16 18.83 3.70
CA TYR A 4 -6.83 17.45 3.37
C TYR A 4 -5.51 17.54 2.62
N GLU A 5 -4.38 17.57 3.35
CA GLU A 5 -3.14 17.15 2.72
C GLU A 5 -3.41 15.71 2.27
N PRO A 6 -3.43 15.38 0.97
CA PRO A 6 -3.78 14.03 0.56
C PRO A 6 -2.65 13.08 0.96
N TYR A 7 -3.01 11.87 1.44
CA TYR A 7 -2.04 10.80 1.70
C TYR A 7 -1.10 10.65 0.50
N ARG A 8 0.21 10.62 0.76
CA ARG A 8 1.24 10.58 -0.29
C ARG A 8 1.74 9.18 -0.55
N TYR A 9 1.62 8.27 0.40
CA TYR A 9 2.08 6.90 0.29
C TYR A 9 1.01 5.94 0.77
N TYR A 10 0.99 4.75 0.18
CA TYR A 10 0.00 3.73 0.48
C TYR A 10 0.63 2.34 0.38
N ILE A 11 0.37 1.49 1.37
CA ILE A 11 0.76 0.08 1.38
C ILE A 11 -0.51 -0.75 1.36
N LYS A 12 -0.56 -1.73 0.47
CA LYS A 12 -1.66 -2.66 0.30
C LYS A 12 -1.14 -4.08 0.42
N ILE A 13 -1.68 -4.81 1.38
CA ILE A 13 -1.36 -6.21 1.63
C ILE A 13 -2.45 -7.09 1.02
N ARG A 14 -2.03 -8.08 0.24
CA ARG A 14 -2.91 -9.00 -0.49
C ARG A 14 -2.58 -10.43 -0.12
N ASP A 15 -3.59 -11.25 0.10
CA ASP A 15 -3.42 -12.67 0.43
C ASP A 15 -4.29 -13.56 -0.45
N GLY A 16 -3.72 -13.96 -1.59
CA GLY A 16 -4.42 -14.76 -2.60
C GLY A 16 -5.52 -13.99 -3.33
N THR A 17 -6.48 -14.73 -3.86
CA THR A 17 -7.64 -14.24 -4.59
C THR A 17 -8.92 -14.71 -3.91
N ILE A 18 -9.94 -13.86 -3.92
CA ILE A 18 -11.30 -14.20 -3.50
C ILE A 18 -12.23 -14.05 -4.69
N ILE A 19 -13.26 -14.88 -4.75
CA ILE A 19 -14.28 -14.82 -5.79
C ILE A 19 -15.39 -13.91 -5.28
N ILE A 20 -15.56 -12.75 -5.92
CA ILE A 20 -16.66 -11.82 -5.67
C ILE A 20 -17.51 -11.82 -6.93
N GLU A 21 -18.79 -12.20 -6.81
CA GLU A 21 -19.74 -12.21 -7.94
C GLU A 21 -19.22 -12.99 -9.17
N GLY A 22 -18.54 -14.12 -8.94
CA GLY A 22 -17.97 -14.96 -10.00
C GLY A 22 -16.69 -14.40 -10.63
N LYS A 23 -16.14 -13.30 -10.12
CA LYS A 23 -14.88 -12.70 -10.60
C LYS A 23 -13.77 -12.88 -9.58
N GLU A 24 -12.60 -13.30 -10.05
CA GLU A 24 -11.39 -13.37 -9.24
C GLU A 24 -10.88 -11.97 -8.92
N CYS A 25 -10.96 -11.58 -7.64
CA CYS A 25 -10.43 -10.33 -7.13
C CYS A 25 -9.25 -10.61 -6.20
N PRO A 26 -8.20 -9.77 -6.19
CA PRO A 26 -7.15 -9.88 -5.18
C PRO A 26 -7.75 -9.65 -3.79
N ASN A 27 -7.51 -10.58 -2.88
CA ASN A 27 -8.01 -10.50 -1.52
C ASN A 27 -7.18 -9.49 -0.71
N ILE A 28 -7.78 -8.36 -0.34
CA ILE A 28 -7.07 -7.29 0.35
C ILE A 28 -7.26 -7.48 1.86
N ILE A 29 -6.20 -7.87 2.56
CA ILE A 29 -6.26 -8.11 4.00
C ILE A 29 -5.90 -6.87 4.83
N GLU A 30 -5.05 -5.99 4.30
CA GLU A 30 -4.61 -4.80 5.03
C GLU A 30 -4.30 -3.62 4.11
N LYS A 31 -4.53 -2.40 4.62
CA LYS A 31 -4.39 -1.13 3.89
C LYS A 31 -3.82 -0.08 4.85
N HIS A 32 -2.71 0.55 4.47
CA HIS A 32 -2.08 1.61 5.27
C HIS A 32 -1.81 2.85 4.42
N CYS A 33 -2.24 4.01 4.89
CA CYS A 33 -2.05 5.30 4.21
C CYS A 33 -1.11 6.18 5.05
N PHE A 34 -0.17 6.85 4.39
CA PHE A 34 0.82 7.70 5.04
C PHE A 34 0.97 9.04 4.32
N TYR A 35 1.17 10.10 5.11
CA TYR A 35 1.53 11.43 4.59
C TYR A 35 3.05 11.56 4.41
N ASP A 36 3.81 11.01 5.34
CA ASP A 36 5.26 11.12 5.41
C ASP A 36 6.01 9.88 4.89
N LYS A 37 7.16 10.12 4.27
CA LYS A 37 8.01 9.06 3.67
C LYS A 37 8.73 8.23 4.72
N ASN A 38 9.15 8.82 5.84
CA ASN A 38 9.88 8.11 6.88
C ASN A 38 8.95 7.15 7.62
N THR A 39 7.74 7.58 7.96
CA THR A 39 6.72 6.69 8.54
C THR A 39 6.37 5.56 7.58
N PHE A 40 6.18 5.86 6.29
CA PHE A 40 5.98 4.85 5.25
C PHE A 40 7.11 3.81 5.22
N LYS A 41 8.38 4.23 5.25
CA LYS A 41 9.53 3.31 5.26
C LYS A 41 9.60 2.44 6.51
N LYS A 42 9.32 3.01 7.69
CA LYS A 42 9.31 2.26 8.96
C LYS A 42 8.24 1.18 8.93
N SER A 43 6.99 1.55 8.60
CA SER A 43 5.91 0.59 8.50
C SER A 43 6.12 -0.43 7.37
N PHE A 44 6.72 -0.03 6.24
CA PHE A 44 7.10 -0.99 5.20
C PHE A 44 8.08 -2.04 5.73
N LYS A 45 9.09 -1.65 6.51
CA LYS A 45 10.05 -2.59 7.10
C LYS A 45 9.34 -3.58 8.03
N GLU A 46 8.50 -3.10 8.93
CA GLU A 46 7.72 -3.94 9.86
C GLU A 46 6.79 -4.92 9.11
N LEU A 47 6.13 -4.43 8.05
CA LEU A 47 5.24 -5.24 7.21
C LEU A 47 6.02 -6.24 6.37
N SER A 48 7.23 -5.90 5.90
CA SER A 48 8.12 -6.82 5.18
C SER A 48 8.67 -7.95 6.05
N GLU A 49 8.74 -7.77 7.37
CA GLU A 49 9.06 -8.86 8.31
C GLU A 49 7.86 -9.78 8.56
N LYS A 50 6.64 -9.24 8.49
CA LYS A 50 5.39 -9.96 8.76
C LYS A 50 4.81 -10.68 7.54
N TYR A 51 4.99 -10.11 6.35
CA TYR A 51 4.38 -10.57 5.09
C TYR A 51 5.43 -10.86 4.02
N LYS A 52 5.13 -11.80 3.12
CA LYS A 52 6.00 -12.10 1.99
C LYS A 52 6.02 -10.94 1.00
N GLU A 53 7.15 -10.78 0.31
CA GLU A 53 7.36 -9.66 -0.61
C GLU A 53 6.30 -9.58 -1.73
N ASN A 54 5.73 -10.71 -2.15
CA ASN A 54 4.69 -10.80 -3.17
C ASN A 54 3.29 -10.39 -2.66
N GLN A 55 3.09 -10.35 -1.34
CA GLN A 55 1.84 -9.92 -0.71
C GLN A 55 1.78 -8.40 -0.56
N ILE A 56 2.93 -7.70 -0.60
CA ILE A 56 3.03 -6.27 -0.35
C ILE A 56 3.10 -5.49 -1.66
N THR A 57 2.16 -4.57 -1.85
CA THR A 57 2.16 -3.59 -2.95
C THR A 57 2.21 -2.18 -2.39
N THR A 58 3.11 -1.35 -2.92
CA THR A 58 3.33 0.03 -2.46
C THR A 58 2.94 1.02 -3.55
N TYR A 59 2.30 2.11 -3.17
CA TYR A 59 1.84 3.16 -4.07
C TYR A 59 2.26 4.53 -3.56
N GLN A 60 2.48 5.45 -4.50
CA GLN A 60 2.71 6.86 -4.20
C GLN A 60 1.67 7.71 -4.92
N ASN A 61 1.13 8.69 -4.21
CA ASN A 61 0.30 9.72 -4.80
C ASN A 61 1.20 10.83 -5.38
N LEU A 62 1.14 11.00 -6.69
CA LEU A 62 1.78 12.09 -7.40
C LEU A 62 0.69 12.91 -8.08
N ARG A 63 0.50 14.16 -7.61
CA ARG A 63 -0.47 15.12 -8.16
C ARG A 63 -1.90 14.57 -8.24
N GLY A 64 -2.35 13.87 -7.19
CA GLY A 64 -3.72 13.34 -7.09
C GLY A 64 -3.92 11.99 -7.78
N ARG A 65 -2.88 11.40 -8.38
CA ARG A 65 -2.93 10.07 -8.99
C ARG A 65 -2.04 9.09 -8.24
N TRP A 66 -2.55 7.89 -8.02
CA TRP A 66 -1.80 6.80 -7.38
C TRP A 66 -1.04 5.98 -8.42
N TYR A 67 0.27 5.88 -8.22
CA TYR A 67 1.14 5.05 -9.04
C TYR A 67 1.70 3.93 -8.18
N GLU A 68 1.72 2.71 -8.71
CA GLU A 68 2.46 1.62 -8.08
C GLU A 68 3.94 1.99 -8.12
N CYS A 69 4.58 2.00 -6.97
CA CYS A 69 5.98 2.35 -6.85
C CYS A 69 6.80 1.09 -6.58
N PRO A 70 8.03 1.03 -7.10
CA PRO A 70 8.98 0.00 -6.73
C PRO A 70 9.15 0.01 -5.21
N LYS A 71 9.22 -1.18 -4.63
CA LYS A 71 9.38 -1.37 -3.19
C LYS A 71 10.60 -0.58 -2.72
N PRO A 72 10.49 0.22 -1.66
CA PRO A 72 11.64 0.99 -1.18
C PRO A 72 12.76 0.02 -0.83
N LYS A 73 13.99 0.30 -1.32
CA LYS A 73 15.19 -0.36 -0.82
C LYS A 73 15.34 0.01 0.65
N VAL A 74 15.10 -0.95 1.53
CA VAL A 74 15.32 -0.84 2.97
C VAL A 74 16.76 -1.18 3.27
#